data_AF-A0A165YTJ3-F1
#
_entry.id   AF-A0A165YTJ3-F1
#
_cell.length_a   1.000
_cell.length_b   1.000
_cell.length_c   1.000
_cell.angle_alpha   90.00
_cell.angle_beta   90.00
_cell.angle_gamma   90.00
#
_symmetry.space_group_name_H-M   'P 1'
#
loop_
_entity.id
_entity.type
_entity.pdbx_description
1 polymer ?
#
loop_
_entity_poly.entity_id
_entity_poly.type
_entity_poly.pdbx_seq_one_letter_code
_entity_poly.pdbx_strand_id
1 'polypeptide(L)'
;MNPIDPLSFQRIITAHGNCEGAAYFDAEESLAHEVFADRIVFQTNYLDYRSYEVDLAEGSVRVRKTRLDNYLRGHKAQVIDDDMDDEDWAELSSLWQRLSHDLDTQGHGPQPDLADTLADLFDCLFDEARAQALIQNIPAPTGQWDWAWTQIESALTETNQLAGFEWKEWSSCGIDAVNALAPLRQLGIEIPAPERNAIDAINRANDWERALLQYFNAQLEAHNLKLLAIGTHFDEYQAFACLPMNGLGLINALEIMGRLGIVYKY
;
A
#
# COMPACT_ATOMS: atom_id res chain seq x y z
N MET A 1 5.63 -1.56 31.15
CA MET A 1 4.28 -2.18 31.36
C MET A 1 3.76 -2.54 29.98
N ASN A 2 3.18 -3.71 29.77
CA ASN A 2 2.76 -4.12 28.44
C ASN A 2 1.62 -3.20 27.94
N PRO A 3 1.81 -2.46 26.82
CA PRO A 3 0.82 -1.48 26.35
C PRO A 3 -0.35 -2.12 25.58
N ILE A 4 -0.27 -3.41 25.29
CA ILE A 4 -1.17 -4.11 24.38
C ILE A 4 -2.32 -4.75 25.15
N ASP A 5 -3.55 -4.38 24.82
CA ASP A 5 -4.75 -5.04 25.33
C ASP A 5 -4.95 -6.39 24.59
N PRO A 6 -4.99 -7.53 25.30
CA PRO A 6 -5.13 -8.84 24.67
C PRO A 6 -6.41 -9.01 23.83
N LEU A 7 -7.51 -8.35 24.21
CA LEU A 7 -8.78 -8.47 23.48
C LEU A 7 -8.74 -7.69 22.17
N SER A 8 -8.23 -6.46 22.18
CA SER A 8 -7.97 -5.69 20.95
C SER A 8 -7.01 -6.43 20.02
N PHE A 9 -5.93 -7.00 20.55
CA PHE A 9 -4.99 -7.81 19.78
C PHE A 9 -5.70 -8.98 19.09
N GLN A 10 -6.43 -9.80 19.85
CA GLN A 10 -7.16 -10.95 19.29
C GLN A 10 -8.14 -10.53 18.18
N ARG A 11 -8.86 -9.42 18.37
CA ARG A 11 -9.79 -8.90 17.35
C ARG A 11 -9.06 -8.56 16.06
N ILE A 12 -7.94 -7.83 16.15
CA ILE A 12 -7.17 -7.38 14.99
C ILE A 12 -6.61 -8.57 14.22
N ILE A 13 -5.92 -9.51 14.88
CA ILE A 13 -5.34 -10.69 14.19
C ILE A 13 -6.42 -11.59 13.58
N THR A 14 -7.63 -11.63 14.17
CA THR A 14 -8.75 -12.43 13.64
C THR A 14 -9.40 -11.76 12.44
N ALA A 15 -9.55 -10.44 12.46
CA ALA A 15 -10.20 -9.68 11.40
C ALA A 15 -9.28 -9.48 10.19
N HIS A 16 -7.98 -9.29 10.43
CA HIS A 16 -7.06 -8.81 9.40
C HIS A 16 -5.83 -9.69 9.18
N GLY A 17 -5.54 -10.62 10.08
CA GLY A 17 -4.37 -11.49 9.95
C GLY A 17 -4.55 -12.58 8.90
N ASN A 18 -3.48 -12.89 8.17
CA ASN A 18 -3.43 -14.03 7.26
C ASN A 18 -2.20 -14.93 7.53
N CYS A 19 -2.03 -16.02 6.79
CA CYS A 19 -0.92 -16.95 7.02
C CYS A 19 0.43 -16.47 6.47
N GLU A 20 0.42 -15.54 5.51
CA GLU A 20 1.62 -15.00 4.86
C GLU A 20 2.13 -13.71 5.52
N GLY A 21 1.32 -13.11 6.42
CA GLY A 21 1.53 -11.78 6.97
C GLY A 21 0.82 -10.73 6.11
N ALA A 22 -0.30 -10.20 6.59
CA ALA A 22 -0.96 -9.08 5.94
C ALA A 22 -0.17 -7.78 6.23
N ALA A 23 0.25 -7.08 5.18
CA ALA A 23 1.05 -5.87 5.31
C ALA A 23 0.18 -4.67 5.72
N TYR A 24 0.37 -4.19 6.95
CA TYR A 24 -0.20 -2.94 7.45
C TYR A 24 0.85 -1.84 7.38
N PHE A 25 0.55 -0.71 6.77
CA PHE A 25 1.49 0.39 6.63
C PHE A 25 1.22 1.51 7.64
N ASP A 26 2.18 1.75 8.54
CA ASP A 26 2.22 2.91 9.42
C ASP A 26 2.74 4.11 8.62
N ALA A 27 1.82 4.99 8.22
CA ALA A 27 2.13 6.18 7.44
C ALA A 27 2.92 7.25 8.22
N GLU A 28 2.86 7.24 9.55
CA GLU A 28 3.58 8.23 10.38
C GLU A 28 5.08 7.93 10.38
N GLU A 29 5.45 6.65 10.48
CA GLU A 29 6.83 6.19 10.46
C GLU A 29 7.30 5.73 9.07
N SER A 30 6.38 5.63 8.10
CA SER A 30 6.64 5.03 6.78
C SER A 30 7.19 3.60 6.88
N LEU A 31 6.56 2.77 7.72
CA LEU A 31 6.95 1.39 8.01
C LEU A 31 5.83 0.40 7.67
N ALA A 32 6.19 -0.75 7.10
CA ALA A 32 5.27 -1.87 6.98
C ALA A 32 5.39 -2.79 8.20
N HIS A 33 4.26 -3.25 8.71
CA HIS A 33 4.13 -4.24 9.78
C HIS A 33 3.41 -5.47 9.23
N GLU A 34 3.67 -6.64 9.79
CA GLU A 34 3.06 -7.88 9.32
C GLU A 34 2.04 -8.38 10.35
N VAL A 35 0.78 -8.50 9.93
CA VAL A 35 -0.32 -9.03 10.75
C VAL A 35 -0.59 -10.47 10.33
N PHE A 36 -0.21 -11.42 11.18
CA PHE A 36 -0.51 -12.84 11.01
C PHE A 36 -1.79 -13.22 11.75
N ALA A 37 -2.31 -14.41 11.45
CA ALA A 37 -3.46 -14.96 12.17
C ALA A 37 -3.18 -15.29 13.66
N ASP A 38 -1.93 -15.32 14.09
CA ASP A 38 -1.50 -15.68 15.44
C ASP A 38 -0.54 -14.68 16.12
N ARG A 39 0.04 -13.75 15.36
CA ARG A 39 1.02 -12.77 15.85
C ARG A 39 1.02 -11.48 15.02
N ILE A 40 1.63 -10.42 15.54
CA ILE A 40 1.93 -9.20 14.77
C ILE A 40 3.43 -8.93 14.88
N VAL A 41 4.07 -8.64 13.76
CA VAL A 41 5.49 -8.24 13.71
C VAL A 41 5.56 -6.76 13.40
N PHE A 42 5.98 -5.98 14.40
CA PHE A 42 6.23 -4.55 14.27
C PHE A 42 7.67 -4.32 13.82
N GLN A 43 7.82 -3.66 12.68
CA GLN A 43 9.11 -3.13 12.22
C GLN A 43 9.39 -1.78 12.89
N THR A 44 10.66 -1.38 12.93
CA THR A 44 11.07 -0.09 13.50
C THR A 44 12.04 0.65 12.58
N ASN A 45 12.18 1.96 12.79
CA ASN A 45 13.12 2.82 12.06
C ASN A 45 14.54 2.83 12.65
N TYR A 46 14.83 1.97 13.64
CA TYR A 46 16.17 1.90 14.23
C TYR A 46 17.19 1.31 13.25
N LEU A 47 18.42 1.86 13.28
CA LEU A 47 19.52 1.44 12.40
C LEU A 47 19.95 -0.02 12.58
N ASP A 48 19.64 -0.63 13.71
CA ASP A 48 19.91 -2.04 13.98
C ASP A 48 18.79 -2.98 13.49
N TYR A 49 17.80 -2.44 12.78
CA TYR A 49 16.67 -3.16 12.21
C TYR A 49 15.96 -4.03 13.26
N ARG A 50 15.80 -3.48 14.47
CA ARG A 50 15.06 -4.21 15.51
C ARG A 50 13.59 -4.32 15.15
N SER A 51 12.97 -5.41 15.59
CA SER A 51 11.55 -5.66 15.41
C SER A 51 10.96 -6.28 16.68
N TYR A 52 9.66 -6.10 16.85
CA TYR A 52 8.90 -6.66 17.97
C TYR A 52 7.85 -7.63 17.44
N GLU A 53 8.03 -8.91 17.72
CA GLU A 53 7.02 -9.94 17.49
C GLU A 53 6.13 -10.04 18.72
N VAL A 54 4.85 -9.81 18.54
CA VAL A 54 3.82 -9.83 19.58
C VAL A 54 2.88 -10.99 19.33
N ASP A 55 2.69 -11.85 20.32
CA ASP A 55 1.74 -12.96 20.27
C ASP A 55 0.96 -13.12 21.58
N LEU A 56 -0.03 -14.02 21.55
CA LEU A 56 -0.78 -14.41 22.74
C LEU A 56 -0.31 -15.78 23.24
N ALA A 57 0.26 -15.80 24.44
CA ALA A 57 0.65 -17.01 25.15
C ALA A 57 -0.09 -17.07 26.49
N GLU A 58 -0.80 -18.17 26.74
CA GLU A 58 -1.52 -18.43 27.99
C GLU A 58 -2.52 -17.31 28.39
N GLY A 59 -3.11 -16.62 27.40
CA GLY A 59 -4.03 -15.51 27.63
C GLY A 59 -3.38 -14.18 28.00
N SER A 60 -2.05 -14.10 27.86
CA SER A 60 -1.26 -12.87 28.06
C SER A 60 -0.50 -12.51 26.80
N VAL A 61 -0.24 -11.22 26.60
CA VAL A 61 0.59 -10.76 25.50
C VAL A 61 2.06 -11.04 25.83
N ARG A 62 2.74 -11.74 24.93
CA ARG A 62 4.18 -11.97 24.95
C ARG A 62 4.81 -11.19 23.80
N VAL A 63 5.99 -10.62 24.09
CA VAL A 63 6.76 -9.84 23.13
C VAL A 63 8.15 -10.44 23.02
N ARG A 64 8.60 -10.67 21.79
CA ARG A 64 9.95 -11.07 21.45
C ARG A 64 10.59 -9.97 20.62
N LYS A 65 11.71 -9.43 21.09
CA LYS A 65 12.53 -8.47 20.34
C LYS A 65 13.63 -9.20 19.60
N THR A 66 13.81 -8.84 18.34
CA THR A 66 14.98 -9.24 17.57
C THR A 66 15.69 -8.01 17.01
N ARG A 67 16.98 -8.10 16.76
CA ARG A 67 17.77 -7.05 16.09
C ARG A 67 18.99 -7.63 15.39
N LEU A 68 19.66 -6.84 14.56
CA LEU A 68 20.97 -7.23 14.03
C LEU A 68 22.06 -7.15 15.12
N ASP A 69 22.90 -8.19 15.19
CA ASP A 69 24.06 -8.26 16.10
C ASP A 69 25.02 -7.06 15.90
N ASN A 70 25.27 -6.74 14.64
CA ASN A 70 26.02 -5.57 14.18
C ASN A 70 25.63 -5.23 12.74
N TYR A 71 24.72 -4.28 12.57
CA TYR A 71 24.22 -3.83 11.26
C TYR A 71 25.33 -3.36 10.29
N LEU A 72 26.49 -2.92 10.80
CA LEU A 72 27.62 -2.49 9.96
C LEU A 72 28.28 -3.66 9.20
N ARG A 73 27.92 -4.91 9.53
CA ARG A 73 28.40 -6.10 8.82
C ARG A 73 27.65 -6.36 7.50
N GLY A 74 26.62 -5.57 7.17
CA GLY A 74 25.81 -5.72 5.96
C GLY A 74 25.22 -7.14 5.89
N HIS A 75 25.35 -7.81 4.75
CA HIS A 75 24.84 -9.18 4.52
C HIS A 75 25.40 -10.26 5.48
N LYS A 76 26.39 -9.95 6.32
CA LYS A 76 26.93 -10.86 7.34
C LYS A 76 26.37 -10.60 8.73
N ALA A 77 25.58 -9.54 8.91
CA ALA A 77 24.87 -9.30 10.16
C ALA A 77 23.87 -10.44 10.38
N GLN A 78 23.71 -10.84 11.65
CA GLN A 78 22.79 -11.90 12.03
C GLN A 78 21.69 -11.31 12.90
N VAL A 79 20.45 -11.77 12.67
CA VAL A 79 19.33 -11.47 13.55
C VAL A 79 19.52 -12.27 14.85
N ILE A 80 19.50 -11.57 15.98
CA ILE A 80 19.63 -12.14 17.33
C ILE A 80 18.45 -11.72 18.20
N ASP A 81 18.13 -12.56 19.17
CA ASP A 81 17.18 -12.22 20.24
C ASP A 81 17.81 -11.22 21.20
N ASP A 82 17.00 -10.27 21.68
CA ASP A 82 17.42 -9.27 22.65
C ASP A 82 16.31 -8.98 23.66
N ASP A 83 16.68 -8.43 24.81
CA ASP A 83 15.71 -8.08 25.85
C ASP A 83 15.08 -6.70 25.58
N MET A 84 13.81 -6.55 25.98
CA MET A 84 13.07 -5.28 25.91
C MET A 84 13.51 -4.34 27.04
N ASP A 85 13.96 -3.15 26.69
CA ASP A 85 14.19 -2.05 27.63
C ASP A 85 13.03 -1.03 27.64
N ASP A 86 13.15 0.02 28.47
CA ASP A 86 12.10 1.03 28.62
C ASP A 86 11.84 1.83 27.33
N GLU A 87 12.87 2.02 26.49
CA GLU A 87 12.73 2.71 25.19
C GLU A 87 11.98 1.81 24.20
N ASP A 88 12.32 0.52 24.15
CA ASP A 88 11.62 -0.45 23.32
C ASP A 88 10.14 -0.56 23.69
N TRP A 89 9.82 -0.54 25.00
CA TRP A 89 8.43 -0.56 25.46
C TRP A 89 7.66 0.72 25.08
N ALA A 90 8.32 1.87 25.07
CA ALA A 90 7.72 3.14 24.66
C ALA A 90 7.47 3.17 23.14
N GLU A 91 8.41 2.66 22.35
CA GLU A 91 8.28 2.52 20.91
C GLU A 91 7.12 1.57 20.57
N LEU A 92 7.11 0.37 21.14
CA LEU A 92 6.04 -0.60 20.92
C LEU A 92 4.68 -0.05 21.34
N SER A 93 4.61 0.75 22.40
CA SER A 93 3.37 1.41 22.81
C SER A 93 2.85 2.37 21.75
N SER A 94 3.74 3.11 21.08
CA SER A 94 3.37 4.08 20.05
C SER A 94 2.89 3.37 18.79
N LEU A 95 3.65 2.36 18.33
CA LEU A 95 3.29 1.52 17.19
C LEU A 95 1.94 0.80 17.41
N TRP A 96 1.75 0.24 18.60
CA TRP A 96 0.49 -0.42 18.97
C TRP A 96 -0.69 0.55 18.98
N GLN A 97 -0.53 1.76 19.54
CA GLN A 97 -1.60 2.75 19.60
C GLN A 97 -2.09 3.15 18.21
N ARG A 98 -1.16 3.37 17.26
CA ARG A 98 -1.51 3.72 15.87
C ARG A 98 -2.20 2.56 15.16
N LEU A 99 -1.58 1.38 15.18
CA LEU A 99 -2.17 0.18 14.56
C LEU A 99 -3.54 -0.16 15.15
N SER A 100 -3.69 -0.11 16.47
CA SER A 100 -4.97 -0.38 17.12
C SER A 100 -6.00 0.71 16.82
N HIS A 101 -5.60 1.97 16.68
CA HIS A 101 -6.52 3.03 16.31
C HIS A 101 -7.10 2.78 14.91
N ASP A 102 -6.25 2.40 13.96
CA ASP A 102 -6.64 2.20 12.57
C ASP A 102 -7.45 0.91 12.37
N LEU A 103 -7.07 -0.17 13.05
CA LEU A 103 -7.59 -1.51 12.77
C LEU A 103 -8.66 -2.01 13.74
N ASP A 104 -8.75 -1.46 14.95
CA ASP A 104 -9.77 -1.86 15.94
C ASP A 104 -11.05 -1.03 15.76
N THR A 105 -11.97 -1.54 14.94
CA THR A 105 -13.16 -0.81 14.49
C THR A 105 -14.28 -0.66 15.53
N GLN A 106 -14.13 -1.18 16.74
CA GLN A 106 -15.14 -1.17 17.82
C GLN A 106 -15.52 0.22 18.39
N GLY A 107 -15.10 1.33 17.78
CA GLY A 107 -15.40 2.69 18.25
C GLY A 107 -15.60 3.76 17.16
N HIS A 108 -15.48 3.39 15.89
CA HIS A 108 -15.66 4.33 14.79
C HIS A 108 -17.15 4.34 14.43
N GLY A 109 -17.73 5.53 14.20
CA GLY A 109 -19.16 5.75 13.94
C GLY A 109 -19.69 5.00 12.70
N PRO A 110 -20.89 5.34 12.17
CA PRO A 110 -21.40 4.69 10.97
C PRO A 110 -20.37 4.80 9.85
N GLN A 111 -19.73 3.66 9.53
CA GLN A 111 -18.78 3.60 8.43
C GLN A 111 -19.57 3.77 7.13
N PRO A 112 -19.02 4.47 6.12
CA PRO A 112 -19.61 4.48 4.79
C PRO A 112 -19.84 3.05 4.33
N ASP A 113 -20.93 2.80 3.63
CA ASP A 113 -21.13 1.49 3.00
C ASP A 113 -20.00 1.30 1.99
N LEU A 114 -19.07 0.41 2.33
CA LEU A 114 -17.86 0.14 1.55
C LEU A 114 -18.22 -0.40 0.17
N ALA A 115 -19.31 -1.16 0.05
CA ALA A 115 -19.75 -1.72 -1.22
C ALA A 115 -20.35 -0.63 -2.11
N ASP A 116 -21.21 0.24 -1.57
CA ASP A 116 -21.76 1.38 -2.33
C ASP A 116 -20.66 2.36 -2.73
N THR A 117 -19.72 2.65 -1.82
CA THR A 117 -18.61 3.57 -2.11
C THR A 117 -17.66 2.98 -3.17
N LEU A 118 -17.42 1.67 -3.16
CA LEU A 118 -16.68 0.98 -4.22
C LEU A 118 -17.44 0.98 -5.55
N ALA A 119 -18.77 0.84 -5.53
CA ALA A 119 -19.60 0.93 -6.72
C ALA A 119 -19.48 2.30 -7.39
N ASP A 120 -19.57 3.39 -6.62
CA ASP A 120 -19.35 4.76 -7.11
C ASP A 120 -17.97 4.92 -7.77
N LEU A 121 -16.94 4.28 -7.20
CA LEU A 121 -15.59 4.31 -7.78
C LEU A 121 -15.54 3.55 -9.11
N PHE A 122 -16.19 2.39 -9.21
CA PHE A 122 -16.24 1.64 -10.47
C PHE A 122 -16.93 2.41 -11.58
N ASP A 123 -18.00 3.15 -11.29
CA ASP A 123 -18.64 4.05 -12.25
C ASP A 123 -17.72 5.20 -12.70
N CYS A 124 -16.77 5.62 -11.86
CA CYS A 124 -15.78 6.63 -12.24
C CYS A 124 -14.61 6.07 -13.07
N LEU A 125 -14.22 4.81 -12.83
CA LEU A 125 -13.01 4.21 -13.40
C LEU A 125 -13.25 3.45 -14.71
N PHE A 126 -14.44 2.88 -14.90
CA PHE A 126 -14.75 1.98 -16.01
C PHE A 126 -15.89 2.50 -16.88
N ASP A 127 -16.02 1.95 -18.08
CA ASP A 127 -17.22 2.19 -18.88
C ASP A 127 -18.46 1.59 -18.21
N GLU A 128 -19.64 2.15 -18.51
CA GLU A 128 -20.92 1.80 -17.88
C GLU A 128 -21.20 0.29 -17.86
N ALA A 129 -20.91 -0.42 -18.96
CA ALA A 129 -21.19 -1.85 -19.05
C ALA A 129 -20.27 -2.65 -18.12
N ARG A 130 -18.98 -2.29 -18.06
CA ARG A 130 -18.01 -2.93 -17.17
C ARG A 130 -18.25 -2.56 -15.71
N ALA A 131 -18.49 -1.30 -15.41
CA ALA A 131 -18.80 -0.82 -14.06
C ALA A 131 -20.01 -1.58 -13.50
N GLN A 132 -21.11 -1.65 -14.26
CA GLN A 132 -22.32 -2.36 -13.85
C GLN A 132 -22.07 -3.86 -13.59
N ALA A 133 -21.23 -4.50 -14.42
CA ALA A 133 -20.85 -5.90 -14.23
C ALA A 133 -20.01 -6.11 -12.97
N LEU A 134 -19.08 -5.21 -12.66
CA LEU A 134 -18.29 -5.25 -11.43
C LEU A 134 -19.19 -5.02 -10.21
N ILE A 135 -20.06 -4.01 -10.24
CA ILE A 135 -21.01 -3.67 -9.18
C ILE A 135 -21.91 -4.85 -8.80
N GLN A 136 -22.45 -5.56 -9.80
CA GLN A 136 -23.31 -6.74 -9.57
C GLN A 136 -22.57 -7.91 -8.91
N ASN A 137 -21.24 -7.93 -8.97
CA ASN A 137 -20.41 -9.00 -8.45
C ASN A 137 -19.50 -8.55 -7.29
N ILE A 138 -19.75 -7.37 -6.70
CA ILE A 138 -19.01 -6.92 -5.51
C ILE A 138 -19.21 -7.95 -4.39
N PRO A 139 -18.14 -8.58 -3.87
CA PRO A 139 -18.26 -9.48 -2.73
C PRO A 139 -18.68 -8.70 -1.48
N ALA A 140 -19.24 -9.39 -0.48
CA ALA A 140 -19.51 -8.73 0.79
C ALA A 140 -18.19 -8.23 1.44
N PRO A 141 -18.14 -7.00 1.99
CA PRO A 141 -16.97 -6.51 2.72
C PRO A 141 -16.57 -7.47 3.83
N THR A 142 -15.29 -7.85 3.87
CA THR A 142 -14.76 -8.86 4.82
C THR A 142 -14.28 -8.26 6.14
N GLY A 143 -14.34 -6.92 6.28
CA GLY A 143 -13.77 -6.20 7.42
C GLY A 143 -12.25 -5.99 7.34
N GLN A 144 -11.58 -6.58 6.33
CA GLN A 144 -10.17 -6.33 6.03
C GLN A 144 -9.96 -4.88 5.60
N TRP A 145 -8.90 -4.23 6.09
CA TRP A 145 -8.61 -2.83 5.80
C TRP A 145 -8.34 -2.56 4.31
N ASP A 146 -7.80 -3.53 3.59
CA ASP A 146 -7.41 -3.44 2.17
C ASP A 146 -8.46 -4.02 1.22
N TRP A 147 -9.63 -4.44 1.74
CA TRP A 147 -10.65 -5.13 0.95
C TRP A 147 -11.01 -4.40 -0.34
N ALA A 148 -11.20 -3.07 -0.27
CA ALA A 148 -11.54 -2.24 -1.42
C ALA A 148 -10.40 -2.22 -2.45
N TRP A 149 -9.15 -2.10 -1.97
CA TRP A 149 -7.97 -2.18 -2.82
C TRP A 149 -7.89 -3.52 -3.57
N THR A 150 -8.11 -4.64 -2.89
CA THR A 150 -8.11 -5.97 -3.54
C THR A 150 -9.12 -6.05 -4.70
N GLN A 151 -10.30 -5.44 -4.56
CA GLN A 151 -11.30 -5.44 -5.63
C GLN A 151 -10.86 -4.58 -6.82
N ILE A 152 -10.27 -3.41 -6.55
CA ILE A 152 -9.80 -2.48 -7.58
C ILE A 152 -8.59 -3.04 -8.32
N GLU A 153 -7.63 -3.57 -7.57
CA GLU A 153 -6.44 -4.24 -8.11
C GLU A 153 -6.84 -5.37 -9.06
N SER A 154 -7.77 -6.23 -8.64
CA SER A 154 -8.31 -7.30 -9.48
C SER A 154 -8.98 -6.74 -10.74
N ALA A 155 -9.87 -5.75 -10.62
CA ALA A 155 -10.60 -5.18 -11.74
C ALA A 155 -9.68 -4.47 -12.77
N LEU A 156 -8.66 -3.75 -12.30
CA LEU A 156 -7.66 -3.09 -13.16
C LEU A 156 -6.72 -4.11 -13.80
N THR A 157 -6.33 -5.16 -13.08
CA THR A 157 -5.49 -6.24 -13.62
C THR A 157 -6.21 -7.01 -14.73
N GLU A 158 -7.48 -7.37 -14.53
CA GLU A 158 -8.29 -8.08 -15.54
C GLU A 158 -8.43 -7.28 -16.85
N THR A 159 -8.38 -5.95 -16.75
CA THR A 159 -8.48 -5.05 -17.91
C THR A 159 -7.12 -4.60 -18.44
N ASN A 160 -6.01 -5.13 -17.91
CA ASN A 160 -4.64 -4.71 -18.19
C ASN A 160 -4.45 -3.18 -18.06
N GLN A 161 -5.10 -2.59 -17.07
CA GLN A 161 -4.97 -1.18 -16.70
C GLN A 161 -4.06 -0.96 -15.48
N LEU A 162 -3.48 -2.05 -14.95
CA LEU A 162 -2.53 -2.02 -13.84
C LEU A 162 -1.16 -2.56 -14.28
N ALA A 163 -0.11 -1.83 -13.97
CA ALA A 163 1.28 -2.24 -14.08
C ALA A 163 1.88 -2.33 -12.68
N GLY A 164 2.79 -3.27 -12.43
CA GLY A 164 3.52 -3.36 -11.18
C GLY A 164 5.02 -3.41 -11.44
N PHE A 165 5.79 -2.54 -10.79
CA PHE A 165 7.25 -2.53 -10.88
C PHE A 165 7.89 -1.81 -9.68
N GLU A 166 9.18 -2.08 -9.45
CA GLU A 166 9.94 -1.36 -8.43
C GLU A 166 10.26 0.06 -8.90
N TRP A 167 10.05 1.07 -8.06
CA TRP A 167 10.30 2.48 -8.44
C TRP A 167 11.71 2.70 -9.00
N LYS A 168 12.73 2.02 -8.47
CA LYS A 168 14.12 2.13 -8.94
C LYS A 168 14.35 1.54 -10.34
N GLU A 169 13.49 0.64 -10.79
CA GLU A 169 13.53 0.00 -12.11
C GLU A 169 12.68 0.72 -13.17
N TRP A 170 12.18 1.92 -12.86
CA TRP A 170 11.27 2.68 -13.73
C TRP A 170 11.80 2.91 -15.15
N SER A 171 13.10 3.13 -15.30
CA SER A 171 13.75 3.48 -16.57
C SER A 171 13.93 2.30 -17.53
N SER A 172 13.70 1.07 -17.05
CA SER A 172 13.71 -0.16 -17.85
C SER A 172 12.39 -0.90 -17.71
N CYS A 173 12.24 -1.70 -16.65
CA CYS A 173 11.06 -2.53 -16.42
C CYS A 173 9.78 -1.70 -16.36
N GLY A 174 9.85 -0.50 -15.77
CA GLY A 174 8.70 0.42 -15.70
C GLY A 174 8.23 0.91 -17.07
N ILE A 175 9.15 1.21 -18.00
CA ILE A 175 8.79 1.61 -19.38
C ILE A 175 8.04 0.49 -20.08
N ASP A 176 8.58 -0.73 -20.03
CA ASP A 176 7.98 -1.91 -20.67
C ASP A 176 6.60 -2.22 -20.05
N ALA A 177 6.49 -2.16 -18.72
CA ALA A 177 5.24 -2.42 -18.00
C ALA A 177 4.16 -1.38 -18.33
N VAL A 178 4.49 -0.09 -18.36
CA VAL A 178 3.54 0.97 -18.70
C VAL A 178 3.10 0.88 -20.17
N ASN A 179 4.03 0.62 -21.10
CA ASN A 179 3.70 0.43 -22.52
C ASN A 179 2.84 -0.81 -22.77
N ALA A 180 2.86 -1.80 -21.88
CA ALA A 180 2.01 -2.99 -21.97
C ALA A 180 0.54 -2.72 -21.61
N LEU A 181 0.24 -1.58 -20.95
CA LEU A 181 -1.11 -1.24 -20.49
C LEU A 181 -2.09 -1.07 -21.65
N ALA A 182 -3.31 -1.56 -21.47
CA ALA A 182 -4.37 -1.50 -22.47
C ALA A 182 -4.66 -0.08 -22.99
N PRO A 183 -4.76 0.98 -22.15
CA PRO A 183 -5.02 2.33 -22.64
C PRO A 183 -3.96 2.84 -23.63
N LEU A 184 -2.68 2.53 -23.40
CA LEU A 184 -1.59 2.91 -24.31
C LEU A 184 -1.64 2.09 -25.60
N ARG A 185 -1.75 0.77 -25.48
CA ARG A 185 -1.77 -0.15 -26.63
C ARG A 185 -2.93 0.12 -27.58
N GLN A 186 -4.12 0.42 -27.04
CA GLN A 186 -5.31 0.70 -27.83
C GLN A 186 -5.19 2.02 -28.61
N LEU A 187 -4.49 3.01 -28.03
CA LEU A 187 -4.25 4.31 -28.66
C LEU A 187 -2.96 4.34 -29.50
N GLY A 188 -2.18 3.26 -29.50
CA GLY A 188 -0.88 3.19 -30.19
C GLY A 188 0.17 4.14 -29.61
N ILE A 189 0.08 4.43 -28.30
CA ILE A 189 1.04 5.26 -27.58
C ILE A 189 2.23 4.41 -27.19
N GLU A 190 3.43 4.90 -27.48
CA GLU A 190 4.68 4.29 -27.06
C GLU A 190 5.51 5.33 -26.29
N ILE A 191 5.72 5.07 -25.01
CA ILE A 191 6.61 5.88 -24.18
C ILE A 191 8.04 5.41 -24.45
N PRO A 192 8.92 6.29 -24.96
CA PRO A 192 10.29 5.92 -25.28
C PRO A 192 11.08 5.63 -24.01
N ALA A 193 12.12 4.79 -24.14
CA ALA A 193 13.08 4.62 -23.07
C ALA A 193 13.78 5.96 -22.77
N PRO A 194 13.93 6.34 -21.49
CA PRO A 194 14.54 7.61 -21.11
C PRO A 194 16.02 7.63 -21.45
N GLU A 195 16.49 8.76 -21.99
CA GLU A 195 17.91 8.99 -22.16
C GLU A 195 18.61 9.14 -20.80
N ARG A 196 19.91 8.86 -20.76
CA ARG A 196 20.72 8.94 -19.53
C ARG A 196 20.60 10.29 -18.81
N ASN A 197 20.52 11.40 -19.55
CA ASN A 197 20.36 12.73 -18.97
C ASN A 197 19.02 12.89 -18.24
N ALA A 198 17.93 12.30 -18.77
CA ALA A 198 16.63 12.31 -18.12
C ALA A 198 16.65 11.44 -16.84
N ILE A 199 17.28 10.27 -16.91
CA ILE A 199 17.47 9.38 -15.75
C ILE A 199 18.23 10.10 -14.64
N ASP A 200 19.37 10.72 -14.97
CA ASP A 200 20.20 11.44 -14.00
C ASP A 200 19.47 12.64 -13.39
N ALA A 201 18.64 13.35 -14.18
CA ALA A 201 17.86 14.48 -13.69
C ALA A 201 16.78 14.04 -12.70
N ILE A 202 16.04 12.97 -13.02
CA ILE A 202 14.97 12.43 -12.16
C ILE A 202 15.57 11.87 -10.86
N ASN A 203 16.63 11.06 -10.94
CA ASN A 203 17.27 10.45 -9.75
C ASN A 203 17.93 11.47 -8.80
N ARG A 204 18.11 12.73 -9.25
CA ARG A 204 18.64 13.82 -8.42
C ARG A 204 17.56 14.82 -7.98
N ALA A 205 16.30 14.60 -8.36
CA ALA A 205 15.21 15.46 -7.94
C ALA A 205 14.99 15.33 -6.43
N ASN A 206 14.64 16.43 -5.77
CA ASN A 206 14.31 16.45 -4.35
C ASN A 206 13.09 15.58 -4.02
N ASP A 207 12.14 15.51 -4.97
CA ASP A 207 10.95 14.67 -4.93
C ASP A 207 11.02 13.73 -6.13
N TRP A 208 11.70 12.60 -5.92
CA TRP A 208 12.05 11.64 -6.95
C TRP A 208 10.83 10.95 -7.54
N GLU A 209 9.89 10.48 -6.70
CA GLU A 209 8.67 9.80 -7.14
C GLU A 209 7.81 10.72 -8.00
N ARG A 210 7.67 11.98 -7.60
CA ARG A 210 6.95 12.98 -8.38
C ARG A 210 7.63 13.25 -9.72
N ALA A 211 8.96 13.42 -9.73
CA ALA A 211 9.69 13.68 -10.97
C ALA A 211 9.55 12.50 -11.97
N LEU A 212 9.55 11.28 -11.46
CA LEU A 212 9.33 10.06 -12.24
C LEU A 212 7.91 10.01 -12.82
N LEU A 213 6.88 10.22 -12.00
CA LEU A 213 5.49 10.23 -12.48
C LEU A 213 5.26 11.35 -13.51
N GLN A 214 5.87 12.52 -13.31
CA GLN A 214 5.84 13.62 -14.27
C GLN A 214 6.47 13.25 -15.62
N TYR A 215 7.51 12.41 -15.65
CA TYR A 215 8.09 11.93 -16.90
C TYR A 215 7.08 11.14 -17.73
N PHE A 216 6.39 10.17 -17.13
CA PHE A 216 5.33 9.42 -17.80
C PHE A 216 4.15 10.32 -18.18
N ASN A 217 3.69 11.16 -17.26
CA ASN A 217 2.51 11.99 -17.44
C ASN A 217 2.68 13.06 -18.51
N ALA A 218 3.89 13.57 -18.73
CA ALA A 218 4.18 14.48 -19.85
C ALA A 218 3.94 13.84 -21.23
N GLN A 219 4.15 12.52 -21.35
CA GLN A 219 3.94 11.78 -22.61
C GLN A 219 2.46 11.41 -22.82
N LEU A 220 1.70 11.32 -21.73
CA LEU A 220 0.28 10.92 -21.74
C LEU A 220 -0.67 12.12 -21.85
N GLU A 221 -0.20 13.33 -21.56
CA GLU A 221 -1.01 14.56 -21.49
C GLU A 221 -1.79 14.82 -22.78
N ALA A 222 -1.15 14.67 -23.95
CA ALA A 222 -1.78 14.89 -25.25
C ALA A 222 -2.95 13.92 -25.55
N HIS A 223 -3.02 12.81 -24.82
CA HIS A 223 -4.01 11.75 -24.97
C HIS A 223 -5.09 11.77 -23.88
N ASN A 224 -5.08 12.79 -23.00
CA ASN A 224 -5.93 12.85 -21.82
C ASN A 224 -5.82 11.57 -20.98
N LEU A 225 -4.60 11.09 -20.77
CA LEU A 225 -4.32 9.97 -19.87
C LEU A 225 -3.39 10.43 -18.74
N LYS A 226 -3.46 9.74 -17.61
CA LYS A 226 -2.53 9.94 -16.49
C LYS A 226 -2.16 8.62 -15.87
N LEU A 227 -0.88 8.44 -15.61
CA LEU A 227 -0.33 7.37 -14.79
C LEU A 227 -0.33 7.83 -13.33
N LEU A 228 -0.91 6.99 -12.47
CA LEU A 228 -0.94 7.19 -11.03
C LEU A 228 -0.30 5.98 -10.37
N ALA A 229 0.60 6.21 -9.42
CA ALA A 229 0.91 5.19 -8.42
C ALA A 229 -0.27 5.09 -7.46
N ILE A 230 -0.78 3.89 -7.21
CA ILE A 230 -1.98 3.64 -6.41
C ILE A 230 -1.79 2.40 -5.52
N GLY A 231 -2.42 2.39 -4.35
CA GLY A 231 -2.37 1.26 -3.41
C GLY A 231 -2.96 1.64 -2.05
N THR A 232 -2.79 0.81 -1.04
CA THR A 232 -3.08 1.18 0.36
C THR A 232 -1.92 1.97 1.00
N HIS A 233 -0.73 1.90 0.40
CA HIS A 233 0.48 2.61 0.79
C HIS A 233 1.46 2.69 -0.38
N PHE A 234 2.63 3.31 -0.15
CA PHE A 234 3.75 3.31 -1.08
C PHE A 234 4.90 2.46 -0.55
N ASP A 235 5.40 1.55 -1.39
CA ASP A 235 6.54 0.68 -1.10
C ASP A 235 7.52 0.65 -2.29
N GLU A 236 8.65 -0.07 -2.18
CA GLU A 236 9.62 -0.23 -3.26
C GLU A 236 8.97 -0.76 -4.54
N TYR A 237 8.12 -1.79 -4.43
CA TYR A 237 7.29 -2.32 -5.51
C TYR A 237 5.90 -1.69 -5.46
N GLN A 238 5.48 -1.06 -6.55
CA GLN A 238 4.26 -0.27 -6.59
C GLN A 238 3.36 -0.66 -7.76
N ALA A 239 2.05 -0.57 -7.54
CA ALA A 239 1.05 -0.66 -8.59
C ALA A 239 0.78 0.72 -9.22
N PHE A 240 0.72 0.76 -10.55
CA PHE A 240 0.51 1.95 -11.35
C PHE A 240 -0.68 1.76 -12.30
N ALA A 241 -1.65 2.67 -12.24
CA ALA A 241 -2.80 2.65 -13.15
C ALA A 241 -2.75 3.82 -14.13
N CYS A 242 -3.07 3.53 -15.39
CA CYS A 242 -3.24 4.56 -16.41
C CYS A 242 -4.72 4.85 -16.61
N LEU A 243 -5.17 6.03 -16.17
CA LEU A 243 -6.57 6.42 -16.15
C LEU A 243 -6.86 7.62 -17.06
N PRO A 244 -8.08 7.75 -17.61
CA PRO A 244 -8.49 8.93 -18.37
C PRO A 244 -8.54 10.21 -17.53
N MET A 245 -8.05 11.31 -18.11
CA MET A 245 -8.06 12.68 -17.56
C MET A 245 -9.34 13.46 -17.89
N ASN A 246 -10.46 12.76 -18.06
CA ASN A 246 -11.68 13.38 -18.57
C ASN A 246 -12.46 14.10 -17.45
N GLY A 247 -12.03 15.31 -17.12
CA GLY A 247 -12.81 16.26 -16.30
C GLY A 247 -13.04 15.86 -14.84
N LEU A 248 -14.25 16.11 -14.33
CA LEU A 248 -14.65 15.84 -12.93
C LEU A 248 -14.53 14.36 -12.53
N GLY A 249 -14.48 13.43 -13.49
CA GLY A 249 -14.42 11.99 -13.21
C GLY A 249 -13.16 11.57 -12.45
N LEU A 250 -11.98 12.08 -12.83
CA LEU A 250 -10.75 11.76 -12.09
C LEU A 250 -10.79 12.36 -10.68
N ILE A 251 -11.22 13.62 -10.53
CA ILE A 251 -11.29 14.27 -9.20
C ILE A 251 -12.22 13.48 -8.27
N ASN A 252 -13.39 13.08 -8.77
CA ASN A 252 -14.33 12.25 -8.01
C ASN A 252 -13.73 10.89 -7.66
N ALA A 253 -13.07 10.22 -8.61
CA ALA A 253 -12.41 8.94 -8.37
C ALA A 253 -11.37 9.05 -7.24
N LEU A 254 -10.57 10.11 -7.24
CA LEU A 254 -9.54 10.35 -6.23
C LEU A 254 -10.13 10.62 -4.84
N GLU A 255 -11.23 11.38 -4.76
CA GLU A 255 -11.94 11.60 -3.50
C GLU A 255 -12.53 10.31 -2.95
N ILE A 256 -13.13 9.49 -3.82
CA ILE A 256 -13.70 8.20 -3.43
C ILE A 256 -12.60 7.20 -3.03
N MET A 257 -11.46 7.18 -3.73
CA MET A 257 -10.27 6.40 -3.33
C MET A 257 -9.84 6.76 -1.90
N GLY A 258 -9.76 8.05 -1.56
CA GLY A 258 -9.42 8.49 -0.20
C GLY A 258 -10.42 8.00 0.86
N ARG A 259 -11.72 7.99 0.53
CA ARG A 259 -12.77 7.42 1.41
C ARG A 259 -12.66 5.90 1.59
N LEU A 260 -12.07 5.20 0.63
CA LEU A 260 -11.81 3.76 0.65
C LEU A 260 -10.43 3.40 1.24
N GLY A 261 -9.67 4.38 1.75
CA GLY A 261 -8.33 4.14 2.30
C GLY A 261 -7.25 3.87 1.24
N ILE A 262 -7.48 4.30 0.00
CA ILE A 262 -6.54 4.11 -1.11
C ILE A 262 -5.77 5.40 -1.30
N VAL A 263 -4.44 5.30 -1.27
CA VAL A 263 -3.51 6.40 -1.50
C VAL A 263 -3.08 6.42 -2.96
N TYR A 264 -2.73 7.62 -3.44
CA TYR A 264 -2.28 7.81 -4.81
C TYR A 264 -1.24 8.95 -4.95
N LYS A 265 -0.38 8.86 -5.98
CA LYS A 265 0.58 9.89 -6.40
C LYS A 265 0.56 10.00 -7.93
N TYR A 266 0.69 11.21 -8.48
CA TYR A 266 0.74 11.47 -9.93
C TYR A 266 1.50 12.75 -10.31
#